data_AF-A0A969LC56-F1
#
_entry.id   AF-A0A969LC56-F1
#
_cell.length_a   1.000
_cell.length_b   1.000
_cell.length_c   1.000
_cell.angle_alpha   90.00
_cell.angle_beta   90.00
_cell.angle_gamma   90.00
#
_symmetry.space_group_name_H-M   'P 1'
#
loop_
_entity.id
_entity.type
_entity.pdbx_description
1 polymer ?
#
loop_
_entity_poly.entity_id
_entity_poly.type
_entity_poly.pdbx_seq_one_letter_code
_entity_poly.pdbx_strand_id
1 'polypeptide(L)'
;RTAFFVGWTRKEAYIKARGAGLALSLKQFVVSLTPAAPARLLATHDDPAEHTRWTLADLPPIPGYAAALAAAGNDWHSSCFVLPETSLEILRV
;
A
#
# COMPACT_ATOMS: atom_id res chain seq x y z
N ARG A 1 -8.64 1.70 16.68
CA ARG A 1 -7.21 1.28 16.55
C ARG A 1 -6.91 0.65 15.19
N THR A 2 -7.65 -0.37 14.74
CA THR A 2 -7.40 -1.04 13.43
C THR A 2 -7.47 -0.11 12.23
N ALA A 3 -8.53 0.73 12.13
CA ALA A 3 -8.67 1.69 11.04
C ALA A 3 -7.52 2.70 10.93
N PHE A 4 -6.89 3.06 12.08
CA PHE A 4 -5.72 3.92 12.08
C PHE A 4 -4.53 3.23 11.40
N PHE A 5 -4.21 2.00 11.76
CA PHE A 5 -3.09 1.27 11.17
C PHE A 5 -3.32 0.96 9.69
N VAL A 6 -4.55 0.58 9.31
CA VAL A 6 -4.94 0.39 7.90
C VAL A 6 -4.75 1.67 7.09
N GLY A 7 -5.26 2.80 7.59
CA GLY A 7 -5.08 4.09 6.94
C GLY A 7 -3.62 4.50 6.84
N TRP A 8 -2.87 4.34 7.93
CA TRP A 8 -1.46 4.65 8.01
C TRP A 8 -0.64 3.85 6.98
N THR A 9 -0.79 2.53 6.94
CA THR A 9 -0.01 1.68 6.04
C THR A 9 -0.33 1.94 4.57
N ARG A 10 -1.59 2.23 4.23
CA ARG A 10 -1.98 2.65 2.87
C ARG A 10 -1.32 3.98 2.48
N LYS A 11 -1.28 4.96 3.39
CA LYS A 11 -0.60 6.24 3.13
C LYS A 11 0.91 6.08 2.96
N GLU A 12 1.54 5.32 3.85
CA GLU A 12 2.97 5.02 3.80
C GLU A 12 3.37 4.26 2.53
N ALA A 13 2.55 3.28 2.11
CA ALA A 13 2.80 2.55 0.87
C ALA A 13 2.85 3.49 -0.33
N TYR A 14 1.89 4.42 -0.44
CA TYR A 14 1.86 5.41 -1.51
C TYR A 14 3.06 6.37 -1.47
N ILE A 15 3.39 6.92 -0.30
CA ILE A 15 4.57 7.80 -0.14
C ILE A 15 5.85 7.10 -0.58
N LYS A 16 6.04 5.85 -0.14
CA LYS A 16 7.21 5.04 -0.49
C LYS A 16 7.27 4.77 -1.99
N ALA A 17 6.14 4.41 -2.60
CA ALA A 17 6.07 4.15 -4.03
C ALA A 17 6.32 5.41 -4.88
N ARG A 18 5.93 6.60 -4.40
CA ARG A 18 6.23 7.89 -5.05
C ARG A 18 7.70 8.32 -4.92
N GLY A 19 8.44 7.77 -3.96
CA GLY A 19 9.84 8.16 -3.71
C GLY A 19 10.03 9.57 -3.14
N ALA A 20 8.96 10.26 -2.73
CA ALA A 20 9.01 11.64 -2.24
C ALA A 20 9.46 11.76 -0.77
N GLY A 21 9.57 10.64 -0.05
CA GLY A 21 9.90 10.63 1.37
C GLY A 21 8.95 11.50 2.20
N LEU A 22 9.47 12.16 3.24
CA LEU A 22 8.69 13.03 4.12
C LEU A 22 8.25 14.36 3.47
N ALA A 23 8.72 14.66 2.25
CA ALA A 23 8.35 15.90 1.55
C ALA A 23 6.88 15.87 1.09
N LEU A 24 6.31 14.68 0.85
CA LEU A 24 4.90 14.52 0.53
C LEU A 24 4.05 14.51 1.80
N SER A 25 3.41 15.64 2.08
CA SER A 25 2.55 15.78 3.26
C SER A 25 1.35 14.82 3.21
N LEU A 26 1.11 14.12 4.33
CA LEU A 26 -0.03 13.19 4.52
C LEU A 26 -1.40 13.85 4.36
N LYS A 27 -1.47 15.19 4.29
CA LYS A 27 -2.70 15.95 4.04
C LYS A 27 -3.00 16.16 2.55
N GLN A 28 -2.02 15.93 1.68
CA GLN A 28 -2.16 16.17 0.24
C GLN A 28 -2.95 15.07 -0.48
N PHE A 29 -3.23 13.94 0.18
CA PHE A 29 -3.94 12.84 -0.45
C PHE A 29 -4.78 12.07 0.56
N VAL A 30 -5.80 11.39 0.04
CA VAL A 30 -6.82 10.70 0.80
C VAL A 30 -6.79 9.23 0.44
N VAL A 31 -6.83 8.35 1.45
CA VAL A 31 -6.93 6.90 1.26
C VAL A 31 -8.21 6.38 1.91
N SER A 32 -8.71 5.23 1.45
CA SER A 32 -9.79 4.54 2.15
C SER A 32 -9.32 4.12 3.56
N LEU A 33 -10.20 4.25 4.56
CA LEU A 33 -9.90 3.94 5.98
C LEU A 33 -10.68 2.74 6.52
N THR A 34 -11.78 2.37 5.86
CA THR A 34 -12.66 1.29 6.32
C THR A 34 -11.90 -0.04 6.26
N PRO A 35 -11.71 -0.73 7.40
CA PRO A 35 -11.16 -2.08 7.40
C PRO A 35 -12.03 -3.01 6.56
N ALA A 36 -11.41 -3.98 5.86
CA ALA A 36 -12.06 -4.91 4.94
C ALA A 36 -12.69 -4.30 3.66
N ALA A 37 -12.74 -2.97 3.52
CA ALA A 37 -13.03 -2.34 2.23
C ALA A 37 -11.75 -2.28 1.37
N PRO A 38 -11.87 -2.31 0.03
CA PRO A 38 -10.72 -2.22 -0.86
C PRO A 38 -9.80 -1.03 -0.54
N ALA A 39 -8.50 -1.29 -0.53
CA ALA A 39 -7.50 -0.24 -0.42
C ALA A 39 -7.55 0.64 -1.67
N ARG A 40 -7.71 1.95 -1.50
CA ARG A 40 -7.77 2.91 -2.60
C ARG A 40 -7.10 4.22 -2.22
N LEU A 41 -6.41 4.82 -3.19
CA LEU A 41 -6.09 6.24 -3.20
C LEU A 41 -7.30 6.96 -3.78
N LEU A 42 -7.98 7.76 -2.95
CA LEU A 42 -9.27 8.36 -3.28
C LEU A 42 -9.11 9.74 -3.93
N ALA A 43 -8.07 10.48 -3.56
CA ALA A 43 -7.80 11.81 -4.10
C ALA A 43 -6.37 12.25 -3.81
N THR A 44 -5.88 13.16 -4.64
CA THR A 44 -4.59 13.86 -4.56
C THR A 44 -4.89 15.35 -4.80
N HIS A 45 -4.34 16.24 -3.99
CA HIS A 45 -4.63 17.68 -4.03
C HIS A 45 -3.80 18.43 -5.08
N ASP A 46 -2.59 17.95 -5.35
CA ASP A 46 -1.63 18.54 -6.29
C ASP A 46 -2.01 18.28 -7.75
N ASP A 47 -2.40 17.05 -8.07
CA ASP A 47 -2.95 16.66 -9.37
C ASP A 47 -4.18 15.77 -9.14
N PRO A 48 -5.41 16.25 -9.41
CA PRO A 48 -6.63 15.46 -9.24
C PRO A 48 -6.66 14.17 -10.06
N ALA A 49 -5.89 14.06 -11.15
CA ALA A 49 -5.83 12.85 -11.96
C ALA A 49 -4.82 11.82 -11.42
N GLU A 50 -3.86 12.25 -10.58
CA GLU A 50 -2.75 11.42 -10.12
C GLU A 50 -3.25 10.16 -9.40
N HIS A 51 -4.30 10.27 -8.57
CA HIS A 51 -4.85 9.11 -7.86
C HIS A 51 -5.28 7.94 -8.77
N THR A 52 -5.64 8.21 -10.04
CA THR A 52 -6.06 7.18 -11.00
C THR A 52 -4.91 6.38 -11.60
N ARG A 53 -3.66 6.85 -11.39
CA ARG A 53 -2.43 6.23 -11.89
C ARG A 53 -1.85 5.21 -10.91
N TRP A 54 -2.47 5.03 -9.74
CA TRP A 54 -1.97 4.18 -8.67
C TRP A 54 -3.03 3.21 -8.22
N THR A 55 -2.63 1.96 -8.05
CA THR A 55 -3.44 0.95 -7.37
C THR A 55 -2.83 0.63 -6.03
N LEU A 56 -3.70 0.45 -5.04
CA LEU A 56 -3.34 0.03 -3.68
C LEU A 56 -3.94 -1.34 -3.42
N ALA A 57 -3.22 -2.17 -2.65
CA ALA A 57 -3.74 -3.41 -2.08
C ALA A 57 -3.32 -3.53 -0.62
N ASP A 58 -4.18 -4.09 0.21
CA ASP A 58 -3.73 -4.57 1.52
C ASP A 58 -3.01 -5.91 1.32
N LEU A 59 -1.92 -6.11 2.06
CA LEU A 59 -1.26 -7.42 2.10
C LEU A 59 -2.00 -8.34 3.06
N PRO A 60 -1.84 -9.67 2.92
CA PRO A 60 -2.50 -10.64 3.80
C PRO A 60 -2.28 -10.31 5.29
N PRO A 61 -3.30 -10.51 6.13
CA PRO A 61 -3.24 -10.12 7.54
C PRO A 61 -2.14 -10.90 8.26
N ILE A 62 -1.24 -10.15 8.88
CA ILE A 62 -0.20 -10.67 9.77
C ILE A 62 -0.70 -10.43 11.21
N PRO A 63 -0.70 -11.42 12.12
CA PRO A 63 -1.17 -11.23 13.48
C PRO A 63 -0.50 -10.04 14.17
N GLY A 64 -1.29 -9.04 14.55
CA GLY A 64 -0.82 -7.81 15.22
C GLY A 64 -0.30 -6.71 14.30
N TYR A 65 -0.24 -6.91 12.98
CA TYR A 65 0.27 -5.93 12.02
C TYR A 65 -0.74 -5.62 10.91
N ALA A 66 -0.60 -4.42 10.33
CA ALA A 66 -1.24 -4.06 9.08
C ALA A 66 -0.16 -3.81 8.04
N ALA A 67 -0.45 -4.09 6.78
CA ALA A 67 0.49 -3.89 5.68
C ALA A 67 -0.28 -3.58 4.39
N ALA A 68 0.31 -2.72 3.56
CA ALA A 68 -0.27 -2.34 2.28
C ALA A 68 0.84 -2.17 1.24
N LEU A 69 0.47 -2.36 -0.02
CA LEU A 69 1.28 -2.17 -1.22
C LEU A 69 0.66 -1.05 -2.06
N ALA A 70 1.50 -0.24 -2.70
CA ALA A 70 1.11 0.70 -3.73
C ALA A 70 2.05 0.55 -4.92
N ALA A 71 1.50 0.53 -6.13
CA ALA A 71 2.26 0.50 -7.36
C ALA A 71 1.55 1.31 -8.45
N ALA A 72 2.35 1.86 -9.37
CA ALA A 72 1.85 2.62 -10.50
C ALA A 72 1.17 1.71 -11.53
N GLY A 73 0.17 2.24 -12.22
CA GLY A 73 -0.68 1.50 -13.13
C GLY A 73 -1.81 0.74 -12.43
N ASN A 74 -2.70 0.20 -13.26
CA ASN A 74 -3.92 -0.47 -12.82
C ASN A 74 -3.97 -1.95 -13.23
N ASP A 75 -2.97 -2.42 -13.97
CA ASP A 75 -2.94 -3.76 -14.58
C ASP A 75 -1.97 -4.73 -13.88
N TRP A 76 -1.58 -4.44 -12.64
CA TRP A 76 -0.74 -5.33 -11.85
C TRP A 76 -1.56 -6.21 -10.93
N HIS A 77 -1.03 -7.40 -10.65
CA HIS A 77 -1.59 -8.35 -9.68
C HIS A 77 -0.49 -8.76 -8.69
N SER A 78 -0.79 -8.71 -7.40
CA SER A 78 0.11 -9.23 -6.37
C SER A 78 -0.26 -10.66 -6.00
N SER A 79 0.75 -11.50 -5.89
CA SER A 79 0.64 -12.82 -5.26
C SER A 79 1.50 -12.83 -4.01
N CYS A 80 0.99 -13.42 -2.93
CA CYS A 80 1.72 -13.61 -1.68
C CYS A 80 1.94 -15.10 -1.45
N PHE A 81 3.17 -15.48 -1.18
CA PHE A 81 3.58 -16.87 -0.99
C PHE A 81 4.15 -17.04 0.41
N VAL A 82 3.78 -18.12 1.09
CA VAL A 82 4.42 -18.54 2.33
C VAL A 82 5.48 -19.56 1.96
N LEU A 83 6.75 -19.23 2.19
CA LEU A 83 7.85 -20.14 1.92
C LEU A 83 8.07 -21.05 3.14
N PRO A 84 8.29 -22.36 2.95
CA PRO A 84 8.78 -23.24 4.01
C PRO A 84 10.11 -22.73 4.56
N GLU A 85 10.36 -22.89 5.87
CA GLU A 85 11.63 -22.49 6.50
C GLU A 85 12.87 -23.13 5.83
N THR A 86 12.70 -24.29 5.19
CA THR A 86 13.74 -25.01 4.44
C THR A 86 14.03 -24.46 3.04
N SER A 87 13.33 -23.43 2.56
CA SER A 87 13.45 -22.90 1.18
C SER A 87 14.38 -21.69 1.02
N LEU A 88 15.15 -21.32 2.05
CA LEU A 88 16.09 -20.17 2.00
C LEU A 88 17.25 -20.35 1.00
N GLU A 89 17.43 -21.53 0.40
CA GLU A 89 18.46 -21.77 -0.63
C GLU A 89 18.07 -21.30 -2.04
N ILE A 90 16.80 -20.97 -2.31
CA ILE A 90 16.29 -20.78 -3.69
C ILE A 90 16.25 -19.30 -4.15
N LEU A 91 16.49 -18.33 -3.26
CA LEU A 91 16.50 -16.89 -3.61
C LEU A 91 17.90 -16.28 -3.44
N ARG A 92 18.90 -16.86 -4.12
CA ARG A 92 20.15 -16.14 -4.44
C ARG A 92 20.14 -15.90 -5.95
N VAL A 93 19.75 -14.68 -6.33
CA VAL A 93 20.00 -14.12 -7.67
C VAL A 93 21.48 -13.75 -7.76
#